data_AF-A0A1Q4BDE9-F1
#
_entry.id   AF-A0A1Q4BDE9-F1
#
_cell.length_a   1.000
_cell.length_b   1.000
_cell.length_c   1.000
_cell.angle_alpha   90.00
_cell.angle_beta   90.00
_cell.angle_gamma   90.00
#
_symmetry.space_group_name_H-M   'P 1'
#
loop_
_entity.id
_entity.type
_entity.pdbx_description
1 polymer ?
#
loop_
_entity_poly.entity_id
_entity_poly.type
_entity_poly.pdbx_seq_one_letter_code
_entity_poly.pdbx_strand_id
1 'polypeptide(L)'
;MACRALVIAALFATGIFASAQAAPSTSRGEISVAQVMEMLEKAPNEATARQILLAYLAGVGETTGILVKAVGTRATCQGPLTLNDRAAHQALRTATRQGNAVETPATPLLVDDMIKRAGCSLGR
;
A
#
# COMPACT_ATOMS: atom_id res chain seq x y z
N MET A 1 10.29 -49.46 -19.32
CA MET A 1 10.66 -48.63 -18.15
C MET A 1 10.32 -47.17 -18.45
N ALA A 2 9.06 -46.82 -18.29
CA ALA A 2 8.56 -45.46 -18.42
C ALA A 2 7.43 -45.32 -17.40
N CYS A 3 7.11 -44.09 -16.98
CA CYS A 3 6.01 -43.77 -16.07
C CYS A 3 6.33 -43.83 -14.56
N ARG A 4 7.35 -43.10 -14.10
CA ARG A 4 7.42 -42.66 -12.69
C ARG A 4 7.85 -41.19 -12.48
N ALA A 5 8.42 -40.53 -13.49
CA ALA A 5 8.85 -39.13 -13.37
C ALA A 5 7.75 -38.09 -13.63
N LEU A 6 6.60 -38.50 -14.19
CA LEU A 6 5.55 -37.57 -14.63
C LEU A 6 4.53 -37.19 -13.55
N VAL A 7 4.53 -37.88 -12.41
CA VAL A 7 3.52 -37.64 -11.35
C VAL A 7 3.93 -36.50 -10.41
N ILE A 8 5.22 -36.20 -10.27
CA ILE A 8 5.70 -35.17 -9.33
C ILE A 8 5.53 -33.76 -9.91
N ALA A 9 5.53 -33.61 -11.24
CA ALA A 9 5.37 -32.30 -11.89
C ALA A 9 3.92 -31.77 -11.88
N ALA A 10 2.92 -32.64 -11.68
CA ALA A 10 1.51 -32.25 -11.72
C ALA A 10 0.98 -31.64 -10.40
N LEU A 11 1.68 -31.83 -9.28
CA LEU A 11 1.26 -31.33 -7.96
C LEU A 11 1.66 -29.87 -7.68
N PHE A 12 2.47 -29.25 -8.54
CA PHE A 12 2.88 -27.84 -8.39
C PHE A 12 2.00 -26.85 -9.16
N ALA A 13 1.06 -27.30 -9.99
CA ALA A 13 0.30 -26.44 -10.90
C ALA A 13 -1.03 -25.90 -10.33
N THR A 14 -1.47 -26.32 -9.13
CA THR A 14 -2.76 -25.91 -8.55
C THR A 14 -2.66 -24.81 -7.50
N GLY A 15 -1.47 -24.22 -7.29
CA GLY A 15 -1.33 -23.01 -6.50
C GLY A 15 -1.76 -21.78 -7.32
N ILE A 16 -3.06 -21.59 -7.53
CA ILE A 16 -3.57 -20.27 -7.93
C ILE A 16 -3.31 -19.36 -6.75
N PHE A 17 -2.16 -18.70 -6.73
CA PHE A 17 -1.89 -17.59 -5.84
C PHE A 17 -2.90 -16.51 -6.23
N ALA A 18 -4.06 -16.48 -5.58
CA ALA A 18 -4.90 -15.30 -5.60
C ALA A 18 -4.00 -14.17 -5.10
N SER A 19 -3.64 -13.25 -5.99
CA SER A 19 -2.97 -12.02 -5.62
C SER A 19 -3.90 -11.34 -4.63
N ALA A 20 -3.53 -11.40 -3.36
CA ALA A 20 -4.26 -10.75 -2.31
C ALA A 20 -4.05 -9.25 -2.55
N GLN A 21 -5.01 -8.64 -3.23
CA GLN A 21 -5.06 -7.22 -3.50
C GLN A 21 -6.08 -6.60 -2.55
N ALA A 22 -5.75 -5.41 -2.03
CA ALA A 22 -6.72 -4.64 -1.28
C ALA A 22 -7.84 -4.27 -2.26
N ALA A 23 -9.00 -4.91 -2.11
CA ALA A 23 -10.17 -4.56 -2.89
C ALA A 23 -10.60 -3.12 -2.55
N PRO A 24 -11.09 -2.34 -3.51
CA PRO A 24 -11.73 -1.06 -3.20
C PRO A 24 -12.79 -1.22 -2.10
N SER A 25 -12.82 -0.27 -1.15
CA SER A 25 -13.74 -0.30 -0.01
C SER A 25 -14.52 0.99 0.20
N THR A 26 -14.21 2.06 -0.54
CA THR A 26 -15.08 3.25 -0.61
C THR A 26 -16.14 3.10 -1.71
N SER A 27 -17.20 3.88 -1.62
CA SER A 27 -18.24 4.01 -2.65
C SER A 27 -17.73 4.46 -4.03
N ARG A 28 -16.53 5.04 -4.13
CA ARG A 28 -15.93 5.52 -5.40
C ARG A 28 -14.82 4.63 -5.93
N GLY A 29 -14.60 3.46 -5.33
CA GLY A 29 -13.62 2.50 -5.81
C GLY A 29 -12.19 2.78 -5.32
N GLU A 30 -12.02 3.44 -4.18
CA GLU A 30 -10.72 3.63 -3.54
C GLU A 30 -10.52 2.69 -2.35
N ILE A 31 -9.28 2.55 -1.90
CA ILE A 31 -8.95 1.84 -0.65
C ILE A 31 -9.13 2.81 0.51
N SER A 32 -10.02 2.47 1.44
CA SER A 32 -10.37 3.30 2.59
C SER A 32 -9.31 3.29 3.69
N VAL A 33 -9.34 4.31 4.55
CA VAL A 33 -8.54 4.35 5.78
C VAL A 33 -8.83 3.16 6.68
N ALA A 34 -10.10 2.79 6.84
CA ALA A 34 -10.51 1.66 7.67
C ALA A 34 -9.84 0.35 7.22
N GLN A 35 -9.85 0.07 5.91
CA GLN A 35 -9.23 -1.12 5.36
C GLN A 35 -7.72 -1.15 5.56
N VAL A 36 -7.01 -0.03 5.36
CA VAL A 36 -5.56 0.01 5.59
C VAL A 36 -5.21 -0.16 7.06
N MET A 37 -6.00 0.43 7.96
CA MET A 37 -5.83 0.25 9.41
C MET A 37 -6.08 -1.20 9.84
N GLU A 38 -7.09 -1.86 9.28
CA GLU A 38 -7.34 -3.29 9.50
C GLU A 38 -6.18 -4.16 9.01
N MET A 39 -5.63 -3.88 7.81
CA MET A 39 -4.46 -4.59 7.29
C MET A 39 -3.22 -4.38 8.17
N LEU A 40 -3.01 -3.16 8.70
CA LEU A 40 -1.93 -2.85 9.64
C LEU A 40 -2.06 -3.63 10.95
N GLU A 41 -3.28 -3.78 11.45
CA GLU A 41 -3.58 -4.54 12.67
C GLU A 41 -3.35 -6.04 12.48
N LYS A 42 -3.74 -6.59 11.32
CA LYS A 42 -3.65 -8.01 11.01
C LYS A 42 -2.26 -8.46 10.55
N ALA A 43 -1.49 -7.59 9.89
CA ALA A 43 -0.20 -7.93 9.28
C ALA A 43 0.82 -8.65 10.20
N PRO A 44 0.90 -8.38 11.52
CA PRO A 44 1.80 -9.12 12.42
C PRO A 44 1.45 -10.61 12.55
N ASN A 45 0.17 -10.97 12.40
CA ASN A 45 -0.34 -12.31 12.69
C ASN A 45 -0.87 -13.03 11.43
N GLU A 46 -1.18 -12.30 10.37
CA GLU A 46 -1.78 -12.82 9.14
C GLU A 46 -0.86 -12.57 7.94
N ALA A 47 -0.27 -13.64 7.41
CA ALA A 47 0.66 -13.56 6.28
C ALA A 47 0.03 -12.92 5.04
N THR A 48 -1.24 -13.21 4.77
CA THR A 48 -2.01 -12.62 3.68
C THR A 48 -2.20 -11.12 3.88
N ALA A 49 -2.64 -10.67 5.07
CA ALA A 49 -2.78 -9.25 5.36
C ALA A 49 -1.45 -8.49 5.20
N ARG A 50 -0.34 -9.10 5.65
CA ARG A 50 1.01 -8.55 5.46
C ARG A 50 1.37 -8.41 3.99
N GLN A 51 1.11 -9.41 3.17
CA GLN A 51 1.39 -9.37 1.73
C GLN A 51 0.56 -8.30 1.02
N ILE A 52 -0.74 -8.20 1.34
CA ILE A 52 -1.61 -7.16 0.79
C ILE A 52 -1.09 -5.77 1.19
N LEU A 53 -0.81 -5.58 2.47
CA LEU A 53 -0.32 -4.32 3.00
C LEU A 53 0.99 -3.89 2.32
N LEU A 54 1.95 -4.81 2.21
CA LEU A 54 3.23 -4.54 1.54
C LEU A 54 3.03 -4.11 0.09
N ALA A 55 2.19 -4.83 -0.67
CA ALA A 55 1.90 -4.48 -2.05
C ALA A 55 1.21 -3.10 -2.17
N TYR A 56 0.24 -2.83 -1.28
CA TYR A 56 -0.42 -1.54 -1.22
C TYR A 56 0.56 -0.40 -0.91
N LEU A 57 1.36 -0.52 0.15
CA LEU A 57 2.33 0.52 0.54
C LEU A 57 3.41 0.73 -0.52
N ALA A 58 3.87 -0.34 -1.19
CA ALA A 58 4.80 -0.23 -2.32
C ALA A 58 4.18 0.58 -3.47
N GLY A 59 2.94 0.28 -3.86
CA GLY A 59 2.22 1.02 -4.90
C GLY A 59 2.01 2.50 -4.55
N VAL A 60 1.73 2.81 -3.28
CA VAL A 60 1.65 4.21 -2.79
C VAL A 60 3.02 4.89 -2.87
N GLY A 61 4.08 4.19 -2.49
CA GLY A 61 5.46 4.69 -2.59
C GLY A 61 5.86 5.04 -4.02
N GLU A 62 5.63 4.13 -4.96
CA GLU A 62 5.88 4.35 -6.39
C GLU A 62 5.05 5.50 -6.95
N THR A 63 3.75 5.56 -6.62
CA THR A 63 2.85 6.65 -7.02
C THR A 63 3.37 8.00 -6.53
N THR A 64 3.83 8.07 -5.28
CA THR A 64 4.40 9.30 -4.70
C THR A 64 5.67 9.71 -5.45
N GLY A 65 6.55 8.76 -5.76
CA GLY A 65 7.75 9.01 -6.57
C GLY A 65 7.42 9.53 -7.96
N ILE A 66 6.39 8.97 -8.62
CA ILE A 66 5.89 9.45 -9.92
C ILE A 66 5.37 10.88 -9.81
N LEU A 67 4.58 11.19 -8.78
CA LEU A 67 4.03 12.54 -8.56
C LEU A 67 5.13 13.58 -8.35
N VAL A 68 6.12 13.28 -7.50
CA VAL A 68 7.28 14.16 -7.28
C VAL A 68 8.08 14.33 -8.58
N LYS A 69 8.29 13.25 -9.33
CA LYS A 69 8.97 13.29 -10.63
C LYS A 69 8.18 14.09 -11.68
N ALA A 70 6.85 14.03 -11.68
CA ALA A 70 5.99 14.76 -12.61
C ALA A 70 6.05 16.28 -12.37
N VAL A 71 6.34 16.71 -11.15
CA VAL A 71 6.62 18.12 -10.83
C VAL A 71 8.01 18.55 -11.34
N GLY A 72 8.88 17.60 -11.67
CA GLY A 72 10.15 17.82 -12.35
C GLY A 72 11.16 18.57 -11.48
N THR A 73 11.94 19.46 -12.10
CA THR A 73 12.97 20.27 -11.41
C THR A 73 12.39 21.23 -10.36
N ARG A 74 11.06 21.38 -10.29
CA ARG A 74 10.40 22.22 -9.29
C ARG A 74 10.24 21.51 -7.95
N ALA A 75 10.38 20.19 -7.87
CA ALA A 75 10.31 19.48 -6.60
C ALA A 75 11.73 19.30 -6.02
N THR A 76 11.97 19.85 -4.83
CA THR A 76 13.16 19.51 -4.05
C THR A 76 12.73 18.86 -2.73
N CYS A 77 13.18 17.64 -2.48
CA CYS A 77 12.92 16.92 -1.24
C CYS A 77 14.21 16.84 -0.42
N GLN A 78 14.11 17.12 0.88
CA GLN A 78 15.24 17.11 1.81
C GLN A 78 15.54 15.70 2.34
N GLY A 79 14.59 14.78 2.21
CA GLY A 79 14.70 13.40 2.67
C GLY A 79 14.05 12.40 1.71
N PRO A 80 14.20 11.10 2.00
CA PRO A 80 13.64 10.04 1.18
C PRO A 80 12.11 9.95 1.35
N LEU A 81 11.42 9.60 0.26
CA LEU A 81 9.97 9.32 0.24
C LEU A 81 9.68 7.93 0.82
N THR A 82 9.95 7.74 2.11
CA THR A 82 9.76 6.45 2.77
C THR A 82 8.33 6.26 3.28
N LEU A 83 7.83 5.03 3.12
CA LEU A 83 6.56 4.58 3.68
C LEU A 83 6.73 3.17 4.23
N ASN A 84 6.46 3.00 5.53
CA ASN A 84 6.43 1.72 6.22
C ASN A 84 5.18 1.65 7.11
N ASP A 85 4.93 0.50 7.72
CA ASP A 85 3.73 0.23 8.52
C ASP A 85 3.51 1.28 9.62
N ARG A 86 4.57 1.65 10.34
CA ARG A 86 4.51 2.65 11.42
C ARG A 86 4.14 4.03 10.88
N ALA A 87 4.78 4.44 9.79
CA ALA A 87 4.54 5.72 9.14
C ALA A 87 3.11 5.79 8.58
N ALA A 88 2.65 4.72 7.92
CA ALA A 88 1.29 4.60 7.42
C ALA A 88 0.25 4.68 8.54
N HIS A 89 0.45 3.91 9.61
CA HIS A 89 -0.41 3.95 10.78
C HIS A 89 -0.49 5.38 11.36
N GLN A 90 0.65 6.04 11.59
CA GLN A 90 0.68 7.39 12.14
C GLN A 90 -0.03 8.42 11.26
N ALA A 91 0.13 8.34 9.94
CA ALA A 91 -0.52 9.23 8.98
C ALA A 91 -2.05 9.08 9.00
N LEU A 92 -2.54 7.86 9.15
CA LEU A 92 -3.97 7.54 9.06
C LEU A 92 -4.73 7.69 10.38
N ARG A 93 -4.04 7.63 11.53
CA ARG A 93 -4.66 7.68 12.87
C ARG A 93 -5.59 8.88 13.09
N THR A 94 -5.32 10.03 12.51
CA THR A 94 -6.16 11.23 12.68
C THR A 94 -7.48 11.07 11.95
N ALA A 95 -7.48 10.50 10.74
CA ALA A 95 -8.68 10.25 9.96
C ALA A 95 -9.60 9.22 10.64
N THR A 96 -9.03 8.24 11.34
CA THR A 96 -9.81 7.27 12.14
C THR A 96 -10.64 7.94 13.24
N ARG A 97 -10.15 9.04 13.85
CA ARG A 97 -10.85 9.76 14.92
C ARG A 97 -11.99 10.65 14.43
N GLN A 98 -11.99 10.99 13.14
CA GLN A 98 -12.96 11.92 12.55
C GLN A 98 -14.26 11.23 12.09
N GLY A 99 -14.41 9.91 12.33
CA GLY A 99 -15.69 9.20 12.23
C GLY A 99 -16.09 8.72 10.84
N ASN A 100 -15.29 8.96 9.79
CA ASN A 100 -15.59 8.50 8.42
C ASN A 100 -14.44 7.72 7.76
N ALA A 101 -13.72 6.91 8.52
CA ALA A 101 -12.58 6.15 8.00
C ALA A 101 -12.96 5.15 6.88
N VAL A 102 -14.22 4.73 6.82
CA VAL A 102 -14.74 3.78 5.81
C VAL A 102 -14.86 4.42 4.43
N GLU A 103 -15.24 5.69 4.33
CA GLU A 103 -15.32 6.40 3.03
C GLU A 103 -14.15 7.35 2.78
N THR A 104 -13.24 7.51 3.74
CA THR A 104 -12.03 8.33 3.54
C THR A 104 -11.00 7.55 2.74
N PRO A 105 -10.55 8.02 1.57
CA PRO A 105 -9.51 7.34 0.79
C PRO A 105 -8.15 7.45 1.50
N ALA A 106 -7.44 6.33 1.64
CA ALA A 106 -6.16 6.27 2.35
C ALA A 106 -4.99 6.79 1.51
N THR A 107 -4.96 6.49 0.21
CA THR A 107 -3.82 6.84 -0.68
C THR A 107 -3.47 8.33 -0.66
N PRO A 108 -4.42 9.28 -0.81
CA PRO A 108 -4.09 10.70 -0.80
C PRO A 108 -3.48 11.17 0.53
N LEU A 109 -3.93 10.62 1.66
CA LEU A 109 -3.40 10.96 2.98
C LEU A 109 -1.96 10.45 3.16
N LEU A 110 -1.67 9.24 2.69
CA LEU A 110 -0.33 8.66 2.75
C LEU A 110 0.65 9.41 1.83
N VAL A 111 0.23 9.75 0.61
CA VAL A 111 1.04 10.55 -0.33
C VAL A 111 1.38 11.92 0.26
N ASP A 112 0.37 12.64 0.78
CA ASP A 112 0.57 13.96 1.40
C ASP A 112 1.53 13.90 2.60
N ASP A 113 1.36 12.91 3.47
CA ASP A 113 2.24 12.66 4.61
C ASP A 113 3.68 12.29 4.20
N MET A 114 3.87 11.47 3.16
CA MET A 114 5.19 11.18 2.60
C MET A 114 5.89 12.44 2.08
N ILE A 115 5.18 13.27 1.31
CA ILE A 115 5.70 14.52 0.74
C ILE A 115 6.09 15.48 1.88
N LYS A 116 5.23 15.63 2.90
CA LYS A 116 5.49 16.48 4.07
C LYS A 116 6.71 16.00 4.86
N ARG A 117 6.80 14.70 5.17
CA ARG A 117 7.94 14.13 5.91
C ARG A 117 9.25 14.21 5.13
N ALA A 118 9.20 14.06 3.82
CA ALA A 118 10.38 14.22 2.96
C ALA A 118 10.80 15.69 2.79
N GLY A 119 10.05 16.64 3.35
CA GLY A 119 10.34 18.07 3.24
C GLY A 119 10.30 18.55 1.80
N CYS A 120 9.44 17.95 0.97
CA CYS A 120 9.35 18.31 -0.43
C CYS A 120 8.77 19.72 -0.60
N SER A 121 9.55 20.62 -1.17
CA SER A 121 9.06 21.91 -1.65
C SER A 121 8.71 21.79 -3.13
N LEU A 122 7.46 22.10 -3.47
CA LEU A 122 6.99 22.17 -4.85
C LEU A 122 7.11 23.65 -5.26
N GLY A 123 8.23 24.00 -5.89
CA GLY A 123 8.52 25.34 -6.39
C GLY A 123 7.39 25.84 -7.28
N ARG A 124 6.94 27.07 -7.02
CA ARG A 124 5.93 27.77 -7.80
C ARG A 124 6.48 28.14 -9.19
#